data_AF-A0A0R3U9C9-F1
#
_entry.id   AF-A0A0R3U9C9-F1
#
_cell.length_a   1.000
_cell.length_b   1.000
_cell.length_c   1.000
_cell.angle_alpha   90.00
_cell.angle_beta   90.00
_cell.angle_gamma   90.00
#
_symmetry.space_group_name_H-M   'P 1'
#
loop_
_entity.id
_entity.type
_entity.pdbx_description
1 polymer ?
#
loop_
_entity_poly.entity_id
_entity_poly.type
_entity_poly.pdbx_seq_one_letter_code
_entity_poly.pdbx_strand_id
1 'polypeptide(L)'
;MSNKCGSCEKPVYAAEERRFGDVAYHKQCFKCSMCNKPVDSTTGAQHERTLYCKTCHGREFGPKGYGFGQGAGVLNTEKAKGPGSDGAAA
;
A
#
# COMPACT_ATOMS: atom_id res chain seq x y z
N MET A 1 -18.02 20.82 -19.21
CA MET A 1 -16.96 19.79 -19.22
C MET A 1 -17.53 18.51 -18.64
N SER A 2 -17.45 17.39 -19.35
CA SER A 2 -17.88 16.09 -18.80
C SER A 2 -16.75 15.51 -17.96
N ASN A 3 -16.90 15.49 -16.63
CA ASN A 3 -15.96 14.80 -15.76
C ASN A 3 -16.10 13.30 -16.03
N LYS A 4 -15.02 12.67 -16.52
CA LYS A 4 -14.97 11.24 -16.80
C LYS A 4 -14.14 10.55 -15.72
N CYS A 5 -14.54 9.33 -15.36
CA CYS A 5 -13.84 8.54 -14.37
C CYS A 5 -12.49 8.07 -14.91
N GLY A 6 -11.39 8.36 -14.22
CA GLY A 6 -10.07 7.86 -14.62
C GLY A 6 -9.90 6.33 -14.55
N SER A 7 -10.83 5.61 -13.93
CA SER A 7 -10.75 4.14 -13.76
C SER A 7 -11.73 3.35 -14.64
N CYS A 8 -12.87 3.93 -15.01
CA CYS A 8 -13.87 3.24 -15.84
C CYS A 8 -14.32 4.06 -17.06
N GLU A 9 -13.75 5.26 -17.25
CA GLU A 9 -13.99 6.18 -18.37
C GLU A 9 -15.44 6.63 -18.57
N LYS A 10 -16.33 6.23 -17.66
CA LYS A 10 -17.74 6.63 -17.63
C LYS A 10 -17.91 8.05 -17.09
N PRO A 11 -18.97 8.77 -17.51
CA PRO A 11 -19.28 10.08 -16.94
C PRO A 11 -19.52 9.96 -15.43
N VAL A 12 -18.91 10.87 -14.68
CA VAL A 12 -19.06 11.01 -13.23
C VAL A 12 -19.95 12.21 -13.00
N TYR A 13 -21.06 11.99 -12.31
CA TYR A 13 -21.98 13.06 -11.91
C TYR A 13 -21.58 13.63 -10.55
N ALA A 14 -21.95 14.88 -10.28
CA ALA A 14 -21.61 15.58 -9.03
C ALA A 14 -22.00 14.81 -7.75
N ALA A 15 -23.04 13.98 -7.80
CA ALA A 15 -23.46 13.14 -6.67
C ALA A 15 -22.44 12.07 -6.27
N GLU A 16 -21.66 11.57 -7.24
CA GLU A 16 -20.71 10.47 -7.07
C GLU A 16 -19.27 10.85 -7.40
N GLU A 17 -19.02 12.13 -7.73
CA GLU A 17 -17.70 12.62 -8.05
C GLU A 17 -16.80 12.70 -6.82
N ARG A 18 -15.67 11.99 -6.90
CA ARG A 18 -14.53 12.14 -6.02
C ARG A 18 -13.39 12.67 -6.86
N ARG A 19 -12.98 13.91 -6.58
CA ARG A 19 -11.80 14.50 -7.20
C ARG A 19 -10.56 14.02 -6.47
N PHE A 20 -9.58 13.56 -7.24
CA PHE A 20 -8.29 13.14 -6.71
C PHE A 20 -7.19 13.68 -7.61
N GLY A 21 -6.52 14.72 -7.12
CA GLY A 21 -5.69 15.58 -7.94
C GLY A 21 -6.51 16.19 -9.08
N ASP A 22 -6.06 15.98 -10.30
CA ASP A 22 -6.67 16.52 -11.54
C ASP A 22 -7.70 15.57 -12.19
N VAL A 23 -7.97 14.40 -11.59
CA VAL A 23 -8.84 13.37 -12.19
C VAL A 23 -10.07 13.10 -11.31
N ALA A 24 -11.23 12.95 -11.94
CA ALA A 24 -12.46 12.56 -11.28
C ALA A 24 -12.59 11.03 -11.26
N TYR A 25 -13.11 10.48 -10.16
CA TYR A 25 -13.41 9.06 -10.01
C TYR A 25 -14.79 8.88 -9.38
N HIS A 26 -15.44 7.74 -9.63
CA HIS A 26 -16.63 7.36 -8.85
C HIS A 26 -16.23 6.91 -7.45
N LYS A 27 -17.15 7.03 -6.48
CA LYS A 27 -16.99 6.49 -5.11
C LYS A 27 -16.62 5.00 -5.11
N GLN A 28 -17.21 4.22 -6.02
CA GLN A 28 -16.94 2.77 -6.16
C GLN A 28 -15.69 2.46 -6.99
N CYS A 29 -15.27 3.38 -7.87
CA CYS A 29 -14.07 3.22 -8.70
C CYS A 29 -12.79 3.65 -7.97
N PHE A 30 -12.93 4.20 -6.76
CA PHE A 30 -11.82 4.59 -5.88
C PHE A 30 -11.18 3.34 -5.25
N LYS A 31 -10.50 2.54 -6.07
CA LYS A 31 -9.87 1.28 -5.67
C LYS A 31 -8.40 1.27 -6.06
N CYS A 32 -7.61 0.56 -5.25
CA CYS A 32 -6.19 0.43 -5.46
C CYS A 32 -5.89 -0.40 -6.71
N SER A 33 -4.98 0.06 -7.58
CA SER A 33 -4.58 -0.70 -8.77
C SER A 33 -3.79 -1.98 -8.44
N MET A 34 -3.13 -2.05 -7.28
CA MET A 34 -2.32 -3.22 -6.88
C MET A 34 -3.16 -4.33 -6.27
N CYS A 35 -4.03 -3.99 -5.33
CA CYS A 35 -4.80 -4.98 -4.56
C CYS A 35 -6.30 -4.99 -4.89
N ASN A 36 -6.75 -4.12 -5.80
CA ASN A 36 -8.17 -3.93 -6.15
C ASN A 36 -9.10 -3.65 -4.95
N LYS A 37 -8.54 -3.33 -3.77
CA LYS A 37 -9.29 -2.98 -2.57
C LYS A 37 -9.88 -1.59 -2.75
N PRO A 38 -11.16 -1.34 -2.38
CA PRO A 38 -11.67 0.02 -2.26
C PRO A 38 -10.83 0.78 -1.23
N VAL A 39 -10.48 2.02 -1.57
CA VAL A 39 -9.65 2.91 -0.75
C VAL A 39 -10.46 4.16 -0.44
N ASP A 40 -10.41 4.61 0.81
CA ASP A 40 -11.08 5.83 1.21
C ASP A 40 -10.30 7.05 0.75
N SER A 41 -11.00 8.10 0.33
CA SER A 41 -10.41 9.34 -0.18
C SER A 41 -9.63 10.14 0.86
N THR A 42 -9.71 9.75 2.12
CA THR A 42 -8.90 10.31 3.21
C THR A 42 -7.58 9.57 3.38
N THR A 43 -7.47 8.32 2.92
CA THR A 43 -6.32 7.43 3.18
C THR A 43 -5.68 6.85 1.92
N GLY A 44 -6.22 7.16 0.74
CA GLY A 44 -5.62 6.82 -0.54
C GLY A 44 -4.48 7.74 -0.93
N ALA A 45 -3.52 7.19 -1.67
CA ALA A 45 -2.41 7.94 -2.25
C ALA A 45 -2.51 7.89 -3.78
N GLN A 46 -2.27 9.04 -4.43
CA GLN A 46 -2.12 9.11 -5.88
C GLN A 46 -0.64 9.03 -6.20
N HIS A 47 -0.27 8.15 -7.11
CA HIS A 47 1.07 8.12 -7.67
C HIS A 47 0.95 8.02 -9.20
N GLU A 48 1.47 9.03 -9.92
CA GLU A 48 1.47 9.08 -11.40
C GLU A 48 0.11 8.78 -12.05
N ARG A 49 -0.97 9.41 -11.54
CA ARG A 49 -2.37 9.20 -11.98
C ARG A 49 -2.94 7.80 -11.69
N THR A 50 -2.24 6.99 -10.92
CA THR A 50 -2.68 5.67 -10.44
C THR A 50 -3.02 5.73 -8.96
N LEU A 51 -4.10 5.06 -8.56
CA LEU A 51 -4.63 5.10 -7.20
C LEU A 51 -4.07 3.91 -6.40
N TYR A 52 -3.47 4.20 -5.25
CA TYR A 52 -2.86 3.20 -4.38
C TYR A 52 -3.45 3.25 -2.96
N CYS A 53 -3.54 2.08 -2.34
CA CYS A 53 -3.86 1.95 -0.93
C CYS A 53 -2.66 2.38 -0.07
N LYS A 54 -2.87 2.90 1.16
CA LYS A 54 -1.76 3.28 2.07
C LYS A 54 -0.71 2.17 2.23
N THR A 55 -1.16 0.92 2.34
CA THR A 55 -0.29 -0.26 2.46
C THR A 55 0.52 -0.52 1.18
N CYS A 56 -0.11 -0.38 0.03
CA CYS A 56 0.45 -0.65 -1.29
C CYS A 56 1.44 0.45 -1.65
N HIS A 57 1.04 1.70 -1.43
CA HIS A 57 1.87 2.87 -1.60
C HIS A 57 3.09 2.83 -0.69
N GLY A 58 2.94 2.44 0.59
CA GLY A 58 4.06 2.27 1.50
C GLY A 58 4.95 1.05 1.20
N ARG A 59 4.43 0.01 0.53
CA ARG A 59 5.23 -1.14 0.09
C ARG A 59 6.07 -0.82 -1.14
N GLU A 60 5.47 -0.15 -2.13
CA GLU A 60 6.12 0.17 -3.40
C GLU A 60 6.99 1.43 -3.31
N PHE A 61 6.48 2.49 -2.67
CA PHE A 61 7.09 3.81 -2.58
C PHE A 61 7.53 4.19 -1.16
N GLY A 62 7.31 3.33 -0.17
CA GLY A 62 7.88 3.55 1.15
C GLY A 62 9.40 3.39 1.11
N PRO A 63 10.12 4.03 2.04
CA PRO A 63 11.56 3.87 2.14
C PRO A 63 11.86 2.39 2.34
N LYS A 64 12.55 1.76 1.38
CA LYS A 64 13.02 0.35 1.42
C LYS A 64 14.01 0.06 2.57
N GLY A 65 14.06 0.90 3.60
CA GLY A 65 15.11 0.87 4.63
C GLY A 65 14.69 1.38 6.00
N TYR A 66 13.41 1.43 6.37
CA TYR A 66 13.04 1.63 7.79
C TYR A 66 12.49 0.34 8.40
N GLY A 67 13.33 -0.28 9.23
CA GLY A 67 13.20 -1.64 9.71
C GLY A 67 11.90 -1.96 10.44
N PHE A 68 11.13 -2.87 9.86
CA PHE A 68 10.40 -3.88 10.62
C PHE A 68 11.33 -5.07 10.81
N GLY A 69 12.33 -4.88 11.67
CA GLY A 69 13.39 -5.84 11.96
C GLY A 69 14.08 -5.51 13.28
N GLN A 70 13.29 -5.18 14.30
CA GLN A 70 13.77 -5.17 15.67
C GLN A 70 13.91 -6.64 16.09
N GLY A 71 15.01 -7.27 15.68
CA GLY A 71 15.28 -8.68 16.01
C GLY A 71 15.86 -9.52 14.87
N ALA A 72 16.83 -9.00 14.12
CA ALA A 72 17.81 -9.87 13.47
C ALA A 72 19.15 -9.66 14.19
N GLY A 73 19.23 -10.23 15.39
CA GLY A 73 20.54 -10.55 15.96
C GLY A 73 21.26 -11.52 15.02
N VAL A 74 22.59 -11.46 15.08
CA VAL A 74 23.57 -12.33 14.41
C VAL A 74 23.85 -12.02 12.94
N LEU A 75 24.66 -10.99 12.72
CA LEU A 75 25.68 -11.05 11.67
C LEU A 75 27.02 -10.70 12.33
N ASN A 76 27.56 -11.63 13.11
CA ASN A 76 29.01 -11.69 13.26
C ASN A 76 29.45 -13.05 12.74
N THR A 77 30.01 -13.01 11.54
CA THR A 77 30.57 -14.12 10.81
C THR A 77 31.83 -14.58 11.54
N GLU A 78 31.73 -15.56 12.44
CA GLU A 78 32.89 -16.36 12.81
C GLU A 78 32.40 -17.69 13.42
N LYS A 79 32.41 -18.73 12.60
CA LYS A 79 32.74 -20.12 12.97
C LYS A 79 32.38 -20.57 14.40
N ALA A 80 31.27 -21.29 14.58
CA ALA A 80 31.22 -22.42 15.51
C ALA A 80 29.97 -23.30 15.32
N LYS A 81 30.22 -24.61 15.34
CA LYS A 81 29.26 -25.71 15.43
C LYS A 81 28.46 -25.61 16.74
N GLY A 82 27.14 -25.84 16.69
CA GLY A 82 26.37 -26.28 17.86
C GLY A 82 24.87 -26.41 17.63
N PRO A 83 24.28 -27.62 17.69
CA PRO A 83 22.86 -27.81 17.99
C PRO A 83 22.69 -27.85 19.52
N GLY A 84 21.80 -27.03 20.05
CA GLY A 84 21.51 -26.99 21.49
C GLY A 84 20.17 -26.34 21.74
N SER A 85 19.11 -27.15 21.66
CA SER A 85 17.77 -26.79 22.10
C SER A 85 17.57 -27.37 23.50
N ASP A 86 17.85 -26.56 24.53
CA ASP A 86 17.47 -26.84 25.91
C ASP A 86 16.22 -26.03 26.24
N GLY A 87 15.08 -26.66 25.98
CA GLY A 87 13.77 -26.22 26.43
C GLY A 87 13.11 -27.28 27.31
N ALA A 88 12.67 -26.84 28.50
CA ALA A 88 11.64 -27.42 29.35
C ALA A 88 11.93 -28.72 30.13
N ALA A 89 12.00 -28.62 31.46
CA ALA A 89 10.85 -28.86 32.32
C ALA A 89 11.21 -28.58 33.80
N ALA A 90 10.40 -27.76 34.47
CA ALA A 90 10.28 -27.69 35.91
C ALA A 90 8.95 -28.34 36.31
#